data_AF-A0A4R4KKF6-F1
#
_entry.id   AF-A0A4R4KKF6-F1
#
_cell.length_a   1.000
_cell.length_b   1.000
_cell.length_c   1.000
_cell.angle_alpha   90.00
_cell.angle_beta   90.00
_cell.angle_gamma   90.00
#
_symmetry.space_group_name_H-M   'P 1'
#
loop_
_entity.id
_entity.type
_entity.pdbx_description
1 polymer ?
#
loop_
_entity_poly.entity_id
_entity_poly.type
_entity_poly.pdbx_seq_one_letter_code
_entity_poly.pdbx_strand_id
1 'polypeptide(L)' 'MITIENQCTVRVDGRLVGYIPTSKWNDALLALGATGGFRKEAKVYTATPMLRYKPRLVKTLKQLMQCI' A
#
# COMPACT_ATOMS: atom_id res chain seq x y z
N MET A 1 9.48 2.97 2.80
CA MET A 1 8.21 3.14 3.53
C MET A 1 7.07 3.18 2.53
N ILE A 2 5.97 2.48 2.77
CA ILE A 2 4.78 2.50 1.92
C ILE A 2 3.63 2.97 2.81
N THR A 3 2.92 4.00 2.39
CA THR A 3 1.74 4.51 3.11
C THR A 3 0.51 4.43 2.22
N ILE A 4 -0.63 4.06 2.82
CA ILE A 4 -1.94 4.22 2.21
C ILE A 4 -2.78 5.17 3.06
N GLU A 5 -3.07 6.33 2.50
CA GLU A 5 -3.78 7.43 3.14
C GLU A 5 -5.25 7.43 2.69
N ASN A 6 -6.16 7.74 3.61
CA ASN A 6 -7.60 7.86 3.34
C ASN A 6 -8.21 6.65 2.61
N GLN A 7 -7.67 5.45 2.89
CA GLN A 7 -8.12 4.18 2.30
C GLN A 7 -8.07 4.13 0.77
N CYS A 8 -7.20 4.95 0.14
CA CYS A 8 -7.15 5.03 -1.32
C CYS A 8 -5.76 5.44 -1.82
N THR A 9 -5.21 6.53 -1.31
CA THR A 9 -4.00 7.15 -1.84
C THR A 9 -2.75 6.38 -1.43
N VAL A 10 -2.00 5.83 -2.37
CA VAL A 10 -0.78 5.07 -2.09
C VAL A 10 0.45 5.92 -2.36
N ARG A 11 1.31 6.03 -1.34
CA ARG A 11 2.63 6.61 -1.48
C ARG A 11 3.72 5.60 -1.21
N VAL A 12 4.79 5.67 -1.99
CA VAL A 12 6.01 4.89 -1.81
C VAL A 12 7.15 5.87 -1.57
N ASP A 13 7.77 5.78 -0.41
CA ASP A 13 8.83 6.68 0.05
C ASP A 13 8.43 8.17 -0.09
N GLY A 14 7.17 8.46 0.26
CA GLY A 14 6.60 9.82 0.21
C GLY A 14 6.05 10.25 -1.15
N ARG A 15 6.36 9.54 -2.24
CA ARG A 15 5.87 9.86 -3.59
C ARG A 15 4.53 9.20 -3.86
N LEU A 16 3.57 9.96 -4.39
CA LEU A 16 2.30 9.40 -4.86
C LEU A 16 2.55 8.42 -6.01
N VAL A 17 2.02 7.21 -5.90
CA VAL A 17 2.15 6.15 -6.93
C VAL A 17 0.81 5.82 -7.56
N GLY A 18 -0.30 6.06 -6.87
CA GLY A 18 -1.65 5.89 -7.42
C GLY A 18 -2.71 5.73 -6.35
N TYR A 19 -3.88 5.26 -6.78
CA TYR A 19 -5.09 5.18 -5.97
C TYR A 19 -5.66 3.76 -6.01
N ILE A 20 -6.00 3.21 -4.84
CA ILE A 20 -6.66 1.90 -4.72
C ILE A 20 -8.17 2.12 -4.69
N PRO A 21 -8.92 1.52 -5.63
CA PRO A 21 -10.37 1.58 -5.59
C PRO A 21 -10.90 0.82 -4.37
N THR A 22 -12.02 1.29 -3.81
CA THR A 22 -12.62 0.72 -2.59
C THR A 22 -12.91 -0.77 -2.71
N SER A 23 -13.23 -1.26 -3.92
CA SER A 23 -13.46 -2.68 -4.20
C SER A 23 -12.23 -3.58 -3.99
N LYS A 24 -11.02 -3.02 -4.05
CA LYS A 24 -9.73 -3.73 -3.87
C LYS A 24 -9.04 -3.40 -2.54
N TRP A 25 -9.75 -2.72 -1.63
CA TRP A 25 -9.18 -2.26 -0.37
C TRP A 25 -8.70 -3.41 0.52
N ASN A 26 -9.49 -4.49 0.63
CA ASN A 26 -9.12 -5.66 1.42
C ASN A 26 -7.86 -6.35 0.87
N ASP A 27 -7.73 -6.46 -0.45
CA ASP A 27 -6.54 -7.05 -1.10
C ASP A 27 -5.29 -6.21 -0.82
N ALA A 28 -5.43 -4.88 -0.78
CA ALA A 28 -4.35 -3.97 -0.45
C ALA A 28 -3.87 -4.13 1.00
N LEU A 29 -4.80 -4.29 1.94
CA LEU A 29 -4.49 -4.54 3.34
C LEU A 29 -3.80 -5.90 3.54
N LEU A 30 -4.25 -6.94 2.85
CA LEU A 30 -3.61 -8.25 2.86
C LEU A 30 -2.18 -8.16 2.30
N ALA A 31 -1.99 -7.45 1.18
CA ALA A 31 -0.67 -7.24 0.60
C ALA A 31 0.27 -6.48 1.55
N LEU A 32 -0.22 -5.42 2.21
CA LEU A 32 0.54 -4.69 3.24
C LEU A 32 0.93 -5.63 4.40
N GLY A 33 -0.03 -6.37 4.95
CA GLY A 33 0.17 -7.29 6.08
C GLY A 33 1.18 -8.39 5.78
N ALA A 34 1.19 -8.92 4.54
CA ALA A 34 2.10 -9.95 4.08
C ALA A 34 3.60 -9.54 4.11
N THR A 35 3.91 -8.26 4.33
CA THR A 35 5.29 -7.76 4.37
C THR A 35 5.92 -7.60 5.75
N GLY A 36 5.30 -8.20 6.77
CA GLY A 36 5.73 -8.10 8.17
C GLY A 36 4.84 -7.20 9.03
N GLY A 37 3.60 -6.99 8.60
CA GLY A 37 2.63 -6.12 9.27
C GLY A 37 2.69 -4.66 8.83
N PHE A 38 1.72 -3.90 9.32
CA PHE A 38 1.61 -2.46 9.10
C PHE A 38 1.11 -1.78 10.37
N ARG A 39 1.48 -0.52 10.55
CA ARG A 39 0.93 0.35 11.59
C ARG A 39 -0.26 1.10 11.03
N LYS A 40 -1.33 1.22 11.81
CA LYS A 40 -2.51 2.03 11.46
C LYS A 40 -2.58 3.24 12.39
N GLU A 41 -2.65 4.43 11.82
CA GLU A 41 -2.83 5.69 12.55
C GLU A 41 -3.93 6.52 11.89
N ALA A 42 -5.05 6.72 12.59
CA ALA A 42 -6.25 7.36 12.04
C ALA A 42 -6.67 6.73 10.69
N LYS A 43 -6.41 7.44 9.57
CA LYS A 43 -6.72 7.01 8.20
C LYS A 43 -5.47 6.67 7.38
N VAL A 44 -4.33 6.46 8.02
CA VAL A 44 -3.04 6.16 7.39
C VAL A 44 -2.59 4.75 7.78
N TYR A 45 -2.22 3.97 6.78
CA TYR A 45 -1.70 2.61 6.90
C TYR A 45 -0.26 2.60 6.43
N THR A 46 0.69 2.35 7.34
CA THR A 46 2.12 2.46 7.06
C THR A 46 2.78 1.10 7.18
N ALA A 47 3.40 0.65 6.10
CA ALA A 47 4.26 -0.53 6.08
C ALA A 47 5.72 -0.13 5.82
N THR A 48 6.63 -0.71 6.58
CA THR A 48 8.08 -0.64 6.33
C THR A 48 8.57 -2.03 5.96
N PRO A 49 8.23 -2.52 4.74
CA PRO A 49 8.62 -3.85 4.31
C PRO A 49 10.13 -4.00 4.30
N MET A 50 10.63 -5.19 4.64
CA MET A 50 12.04 -5.52 4.41
C MET A 50 12.40 -5.31 2.93
N LEU A 51 13.65 -4.92 2.65
CA LEU A 51 14.14 -4.58 1.30
C LEU A 51 13.77 -5.63 0.24
N ARG A 52 13.85 -6.93 0.58
CA ARG A 52 13.50 -8.04 -0.32
C ARG A 52 12.03 -8.11 -0.71
N TYR A 53 11.11 -7.65 0.15
CA TYR A 53 9.67 -7.72 -0.08
C TYR A 53 9.10 -6.45 -0.72
N LYS A 54 9.80 -5.33 -0.57
CA LYS A 54 9.37 -4.02 -1.10
C LYS A 54 9.04 -4.04 -2.59
N PRO A 55 9.87 -4.61 -3.51
CA PRO A 55 9.54 -4.62 -4.93
C PRO A 55 8.25 -5.39 -5.25
N ARG A 56 8.04 -6.53 -4.58
CA ARG A 56 6.85 -7.37 -4.77
C ARG A 56 5.59 -6.66 -4.28
N LEU A 57 5.64 -6.04 -3.11
CA LEU A 57 4.53 -5.25 -2.58
C LEU A 57 4.18 -4.07 -3.50
N VAL A 58 5.18 -3.31 -3.96
CA VAL A 58 4.94 -2.20 -4.89
C VAL A 58 4.29 -2.70 -6.18
N LYS A 59 4.75 -3.83 -6.74
CA LYS A 59 4.14 -4.45 -7.93
C LYS A 59 2.69 -4.84 -7.69
N THR A 60 2.40 -5.51 -6.57
CA THR A 60 1.02 -5.91 -6.20
C THR A 60 0.13 -4.68 -6.05
N LEU A 61 0.57 -3.65 -5.32
CA LEU A 61 -0.22 -2.43 -5.14
C LEU A 61 -0.49 -1.75 -6.49
N LYS A 62 0.50 -1.68 -7.39
CA LYS A 62 0.30 -1.14 -8.75
C LYS A 62 -0.74 -1.92 -9.56
N GLN A 63 -0.86 -3.24 -9.39
CA GLN A 63 -1.90 -4.05 -10.05
C GLN A 63 -3.30 -3.83 -9.43
N LEU A 64 -3.35 -3.45 -8.16
CA LEU A 64 -4.60 -3.13 -7.48
C LEU A 64 -5.07 -1.71 -7.81
N MET A 65 -4.15 -0.79 -8.05
CA MET A 65 -4.47 0.59 -8.41
C MET A 65 -5.26 0.65 -9.73
N GLN A 66 -6.16 1.62 -9.84
CA GLN A 66 -6.62 2.08 -11.14
C GLN A 66 -5.56 3.03 -11.70
N CYS A 67 -5.05 2.73 -12.90
CA CYS A 67 -4.29 3.71 -13.67
C CYS A 67 -5.20 4.91 -13.95
N ILE A 68 -4.67 6.11 -13.72
CA ILE A 68 -5.23 7.35 -14.29
C ILE A 68 -4.89 7.36 -15.77
#